data_AF-A0A4Q5YR60-F1
#
_entry.id   AF-A0A4Q5YR60-F1
#
_cell.length_a   1.000
_cell.length_b   1.000
_cell.length_c   1.000
_cell.angle_alpha   90.00
_cell.angle_beta   90.00
_cell.angle_gamma   90.00
#
_symmetry.space_group_name_H-M   'P 1'
#
loop_
_entity.id
_entity.type
_entity.pdbx_description
1 polymer ?
#
loop_
_entity_poly.entity_id
_entity_poly.type
_entity_poly.pdbx_seq_one_letter_code
_entity_poly.pdbx_strand_id
1 'polypeptide(L)'
;MLNPEYVEYPSGCFDCRRDRYWEFKGEFGTTEDYKFGYYDTDSQIWDSIAYNAPYYLIVKAAGNNRNVNGPEVGEKYFRFGATGSIIDAGNRPEGISDNDSYDIMPTYGVAKNILTVGAVFPIPAGYSQPSDVVLTSFTSWGPTDDGRIKPDIVTDGVNLYSPFSSGNNAYAYLSGTSMATPVASGSIFLLQEYYSKLHAGAFMRAASLKGLVIHTADEAGTDPGPDYKHGWGLLNMERAASVLTSNNTDQLLREEVLSNGQTFTLPVIASGKGPLVATISWTDPKGPVNTTNRLNNTDRKLINDLDIRVSSGATTYQPYILNPLNRAAPASQGDNNLDNVEKIVIPGALPGQA
;
A
#
# COMPACT_ATOMS: atom_id res chain seq x y z
N MET A 1 -23.48 16.76 -11.68
CA MET A 1 -22.66 16.59 -12.91
C MET A 1 -21.71 15.45 -12.63
N LEU A 2 -22.03 14.25 -13.11
CA LEU A 2 -21.22 13.05 -12.94
C LEU A 2 -20.21 13.02 -14.09
N ASN A 3 -18.93 13.11 -13.77
CA ASN A 3 -17.83 13.10 -14.73
C ASN A 3 -17.66 11.64 -15.23
N PRO A 4 -17.68 11.39 -16.55
CA PRO A 4 -17.63 10.05 -17.11
C PRO A 4 -16.22 9.48 -17.04
N GLU A 5 -16.15 8.18 -16.77
CA GLU A 5 -15.15 7.22 -17.27
C GLU A 5 -13.71 7.73 -17.45
N TYR A 6 -12.91 7.61 -16.40
CA TYR A 6 -11.51 7.22 -16.58
C TYR A 6 -11.44 5.70 -16.43
N VAL A 7 -11.47 5.03 -17.57
CA VAL A 7 -11.13 3.62 -17.71
C VAL A 7 -9.71 3.46 -17.18
N GLU A 8 -9.55 2.72 -16.08
CA GLU A 8 -8.28 2.05 -15.81
C GLU A 8 -7.94 1.29 -17.10
N TYR A 9 -6.90 1.71 -17.81
CA TYR A 9 -6.09 0.73 -18.51
C TYR A 9 -5.18 0.17 -17.43
N PRO A 10 -5.53 -0.94 -16.76
CA PRO A 10 -4.51 -1.70 -16.09
C PRO A 10 -3.46 -2.00 -17.16
N SER A 11 -2.20 -1.77 -16.82
CA SER A 11 -1.09 -2.49 -17.44
C SER A 11 -1.40 -3.98 -17.33
N GLY A 12 -2.11 -4.52 -18.33
CA GLY A 12 -2.73 -5.86 -18.31
C GLY A 12 -4.25 -5.84 -18.09
N CYS A 13 -5.03 -5.40 -19.08
CA CYS A 13 -6.46 -5.73 -19.14
C CYS A 13 -6.66 -6.94 -20.06
N PHE A 14 -6.87 -8.12 -19.48
CA PHE A 14 -7.44 -9.25 -20.19
C PHE A 14 -8.93 -8.95 -20.48
N ASP A 15 -9.27 -8.89 -21.77
CA ASP A 15 -10.63 -8.77 -22.32
C ASP A 15 -11.27 -7.36 -22.45
N CYS A 16 -10.53 -6.42 -23.01
CA CYS A 16 -11.12 -5.28 -23.74
C CYS A 16 -11.07 -5.54 -25.26
N ARG A 17 -11.91 -6.45 -25.76
CA ARG A 17 -12.29 -6.68 -27.18
C ARG A 17 -11.31 -6.18 -28.28
N ARG A 18 -10.44 -7.08 -28.79
CA ARG A 18 -10.36 -7.47 -30.23
C ARG A 18 -9.21 -8.43 -30.60
N ASP A 19 -8.21 -8.63 -29.77
CA ASP A 19 -7.00 -9.35 -30.19
C ASP A 19 -6.69 -10.60 -29.35
N ARG A 20 -6.59 -11.76 -30.02
CA ARG A 20 -6.44 -13.12 -29.46
C ARG A 20 -5.02 -13.45 -29.01
N TYR A 21 -4.22 -12.47 -28.59
CA TYR A 21 -2.80 -12.68 -28.31
C TYR A 21 -2.33 -11.95 -27.06
N TRP A 22 -1.36 -12.56 -26.36
CA TRP A 22 -0.69 -11.90 -25.25
C TRP A 22 0.32 -10.88 -25.77
N GLU A 23 0.36 -9.72 -25.11
CA GLU A 23 1.23 -8.60 -25.48
C GLU A 23 2.14 -8.18 -24.32
N PHE A 24 3.43 -8.07 -24.60
CA PHE A 24 4.40 -7.50 -23.69
C PHE A 24 4.35 -5.97 -23.78
N LYS A 25 4.15 -5.32 -22.61
CA LYS A 25 3.95 -3.87 -22.49
C LYS A 25 5.23 -3.05 -22.32
N GLY A 26 6.37 -3.70 -22.04
CA GLY A 26 7.66 -3.02 -21.95
C GLY A 26 8.10 -2.42 -23.29
N GLU A 27 8.94 -1.38 -23.19
CA GLU A 27 9.46 -0.66 -24.35
C GLU A 27 10.18 -1.58 -25.34
N PHE A 28 10.25 -1.19 -26.62
CA PHE A 28 10.87 -2.04 -27.64
C PHE A 28 12.32 -2.40 -27.27
N GLY A 29 12.64 -3.71 -27.30
CA GLY A 29 13.95 -4.24 -26.96
C GLY A 29 14.18 -4.54 -25.48
N THR A 30 13.26 -4.17 -24.58
CA THR A 30 13.38 -4.53 -23.16
C THR A 30 12.81 -5.92 -22.87
N THR A 31 13.20 -6.46 -21.72
CA THR A 31 12.71 -7.71 -21.15
C THR A 31 11.81 -7.52 -19.93
N GLU A 32 11.73 -6.29 -19.43
CA GLU A 32 10.91 -5.89 -18.29
C GLU A 32 10.23 -4.55 -18.61
N ASP A 33 9.04 -4.33 -18.02
CA ASP A 33 8.34 -3.05 -18.12
C ASP A 33 8.76 -2.16 -16.96
N TYR A 34 9.41 -1.03 -17.27
CA TYR A 34 9.90 -0.09 -16.26
C TYR A 34 8.78 0.58 -15.45
N LYS A 35 7.52 0.43 -15.85
CA LYS A 35 6.38 1.13 -15.23
C LYS A 35 5.92 0.51 -13.91
N PHE A 36 6.30 -0.74 -13.63
CA PHE A 36 6.07 -1.29 -12.30
C PHE A 36 7.00 -0.60 -11.30
N GLY A 37 6.49 -0.34 -10.10
CA GLY A 37 7.23 0.36 -9.04
C GLY A 37 7.45 1.86 -9.29
N TYR A 38 7.29 2.32 -10.53
CA TYR A 38 7.73 3.63 -11.00
C TYR A 38 6.83 4.79 -10.60
N TYR A 39 7.40 5.77 -9.91
CA TYR A 39 6.74 7.03 -9.56
C TYR A 39 6.75 8.00 -10.76
N ASP A 40 5.62 8.07 -11.48
CA ASP A 40 5.44 8.90 -12.66
C ASP A 40 4.68 10.21 -12.38
N THR A 41 4.32 10.92 -13.45
CA THR A 41 3.54 12.17 -13.37
C THR A 41 2.18 11.95 -12.75
N ASP A 42 1.58 10.77 -12.93
CA ASP A 42 0.27 10.48 -12.38
C ASP A 42 0.34 10.22 -10.88
N SER A 43 1.33 9.44 -10.41
CA SER A 43 1.62 9.28 -8.98
C SER A 43 1.91 10.64 -8.32
N GLN A 44 2.64 11.52 -9.02
CA GLN A 44 2.91 12.89 -8.56
C GLN A 44 1.63 13.74 -8.45
N ILE A 45 0.72 13.63 -9.42
CA ILE A 45 -0.58 14.31 -9.37
C ILE A 45 -1.38 13.83 -8.16
N TRP A 46 -1.39 12.53 -7.87
CA TRP A 46 -2.12 11.98 -6.73
C TRP A 46 -1.57 12.48 -5.39
N ASP A 47 -0.23 12.53 -5.24
CA ASP A 47 0.37 13.15 -4.06
C ASP A 47 0.02 14.63 -3.94
N SER A 48 -0.05 15.35 -5.07
CA SER A 48 -0.46 16.76 -5.10
C SER A 48 -1.93 16.95 -4.70
N ILE A 49 -2.83 16.05 -5.14
CA ILE A 49 -4.24 16.08 -4.75
C ILE A 49 -4.37 15.83 -3.25
N ALA A 50 -3.74 14.77 -2.73
CA ALA A 50 -3.78 14.44 -1.31
C ALA A 50 -3.17 15.54 -0.43
N TYR A 51 -2.10 16.19 -0.89
CA TYR A 51 -1.51 17.34 -0.20
C TYR A 51 -2.46 18.54 -0.13
N ASN A 52 -3.15 18.85 -1.23
CA ASN A 52 -4.09 19.97 -1.30
C ASN A 52 -5.46 19.66 -0.68
N ALA A 53 -5.80 18.39 -0.49
CA ALA A 53 -7.04 17.92 0.14
C ALA A 53 -6.71 17.11 1.42
N PRO A 54 -6.25 17.76 2.50
CA PRO A 54 -5.65 17.08 3.66
C PRO A 54 -6.61 16.19 4.47
N TYR A 55 -7.91 16.24 4.20
CA TYR A 55 -8.94 15.41 4.83
C TYR A 55 -9.49 14.31 3.91
N TYR A 56 -8.93 14.17 2.70
CA TYR A 56 -9.35 13.19 1.71
C TYR A 56 -8.26 12.12 1.53
N LEU A 57 -8.48 10.95 2.14
CA LEU A 57 -7.61 9.80 1.92
C LEU A 57 -8.04 9.07 0.65
N ILE A 58 -7.20 9.11 -0.36
CA ILE A 58 -7.38 8.32 -1.59
C ILE A 58 -7.03 6.86 -1.28
N VAL A 59 -7.91 5.94 -1.64
CA VAL A 59 -7.69 4.49 -1.49
C VAL A 59 -7.54 3.86 -2.87
N LYS A 60 -6.55 3.00 -3.06
CA LYS A 60 -6.20 2.44 -4.37
C LYS A 60 -5.88 0.96 -4.30
N ALA A 61 -6.35 0.23 -5.29
CA ALA A 61 -5.99 -1.17 -5.49
C ALA A 61 -4.48 -1.34 -5.74
N ALA A 62 -3.88 -2.35 -5.12
CA ALA A 62 -2.49 -2.69 -5.35
C ALA A 62 -2.21 -3.19 -6.77
N GLY A 63 -3.22 -3.70 -7.48
CA GLY A 63 -3.07 -4.31 -8.81
C GLY A 63 -3.28 -5.83 -8.79
N ASN A 64 -3.61 -6.39 -9.95
CA ASN A 64 -3.92 -7.81 -10.12
C ASN A 64 -2.92 -8.52 -11.06
N ASN A 65 -1.66 -8.06 -11.07
CA ASN A 65 -0.71 -8.44 -12.12
C ASN A 65 0.05 -9.74 -11.84
N ARG A 66 0.04 -10.23 -10.59
CA ARG A 66 1.03 -11.22 -10.12
C ARG A 66 0.97 -12.60 -10.80
N ASN A 67 -0.18 -12.95 -11.34
CA ASN A 67 -0.38 -14.19 -12.08
C ASN A 67 -0.71 -13.93 -13.56
N VAL A 68 -0.48 -12.71 -14.04
CA VAL A 68 -0.69 -12.31 -15.44
C VAL A 68 0.65 -12.41 -16.16
N ASN A 69 1.03 -13.65 -16.45
CA ASN A 69 2.31 -13.97 -17.09
C ASN A 69 2.17 -14.11 -18.62
N GLY A 70 3.31 -14.05 -19.30
CA GLY A 70 3.37 -14.30 -20.73
C GLY A 70 3.16 -15.77 -21.11
N PRO A 71 3.03 -16.05 -22.42
CA PRO A 71 2.99 -17.43 -22.93
C PRO A 71 4.32 -18.14 -22.61
N GLU A 72 4.41 -19.46 -22.79
CA GLU A 72 5.64 -20.19 -22.48
C GLU A 72 6.82 -19.71 -23.35
N VAL A 73 8.06 -19.89 -22.88
CA VAL A 73 9.25 -19.62 -23.68
C VAL A 73 9.19 -20.45 -24.96
N GLY A 74 9.36 -19.80 -26.11
CA GLY A 74 9.22 -20.44 -27.42
C GLY A 74 7.83 -20.29 -28.06
N GLU A 75 6.82 -19.80 -27.35
CA GLU A 75 5.50 -19.52 -27.90
C GLU A 75 5.37 -18.11 -28.46
N LYS A 76 4.38 -17.89 -29.33
CA LYS A 76 4.17 -16.60 -29.99
C LYS A 76 3.79 -15.51 -29.00
N TYR A 77 4.42 -14.34 -29.12
CA TYR A 77 4.07 -13.14 -28.36
C TYR A 77 4.08 -11.89 -29.23
N PHE A 78 3.39 -10.85 -28.75
CA PHE A 78 3.30 -9.56 -29.41
C PHE A 78 3.88 -8.49 -28.49
N ARG A 79 4.32 -7.37 -29.05
CA ARG A 79 4.80 -6.22 -28.26
C ARG A 79 4.63 -4.92 -29.01
N PHE A 80 4.80 -3.79 -28.34
CA PHE A 80 4.95 -2.52 -29.02
C PHE A 80 6.32 -2.42 -29.72
N GLY A 81 6.29 -2.15 -31.03
CA GLY A 81 7.47 -1.80 -31.81
C GLY A 81 7.98 -0.40 -31.50
N ALA A 82 9.12 -0.02 -32.07
CA ALA A 82 9.77 1.28 -31.83
C ALA A 82 8.88 2.51 -32.14
N THR A 83 7.87 2.34 -33.01
CA THR A 83 6.91 3.40 -33.38
C THR A 83 5.62 3.38 -32.55
N GLY A 84 5.53 2.55 -31.51
CA GLY A 84 4.35 2.43 -30.64
C GLY A 84 3.19 1.63 -31.23
N SER A 85 3.38 0.96 -32.37
CA SER A 85 2.40 0.02 -32.94
C SER A 85 2.67 -1.41 -32.47
N ILE A 86 1.63 -2.22 -32.28
CA ILE A 86 1.79 -3.63 -31.93
C ILE A 86 2.40 -4.39 -33.11
N ILE A 87 3.38 -5.24 -32.83
CA ILE A 87 4.06 -6.12 -33.80
C ILE A 87 4.04 -7.57 -33.32
N ASP A 88 4.01 -8.52 -34.25
CA ASP A 88 4.38 -9.93 -33.99
C ASP A 88 5.88 -9.95 -33.67
N ALA A 89 6.20 -10.32 -32.43
CA ALA A 89 7.57 -10.27 -31.91
C ALA A 89 8.30 -11.61 -32.04
N GLY A 90 7.71 -12.58 -32.76
CA GLY A 90 8.21 -13.93 -32.87
C GLY A 90 7.88 -14.76 -31.64
N ASN A 91 8.79 -15.67 -31.30
CA ASN A 91 8.63 -16.55 -30.14
C ASN A 91 9.23 -15.89 -28.90
N ARG A 92 8.57 -16.04 -27.74
CA ARG A 92 8.98 -15.47 -26.46
C ARG A 92 10.39 -15.96 -26.12
N PRO A 93 11.37 -15.07 -25.93
CA PRO A 93 12.68 -15.45 -25.44
C PRO A 93 12.63 -15.70 -23.93
N GLU A 94 13.61 -16.45 -23.41
CA GLU A 94 13.74 -16.76 -21.97
C GLU A 94 13.89 -15.51 -21.09
N GLY A 95 14.42 -14.42 -21.64
CA GLY A 95 14.73 -13.22 -20.86
C GLY A 95 13.54 -12.35 -20.44
N ILE A 96 12.35 -12.49 -21.04
CA ILE A 96 11.18 -11.65 -20.67
C ILE A 96 10.66 -12.09 -19.30
N SER A 97 10.57 -11.15 -18.36
CA SER A 97 10.13 -11.43 -16.98
C SER A 97 8.68 -11.90 -16.91
N ASP A 98 8.41 -12.75 -15.92
CA ASP A 98 7.07 -13.05 -15.44
C ASP A 98 6.73 -12.10 -14.28
N ASN A 99 5.43 -11.91 -14.04
CA ASN A 99 4.94 -11.04 -12.97
C ASN A 99 4.80 -11.79 -11.63
N ASP A 100 5.46 -12.93 -11.42
CA ASP A 100 5.25 -13.79 -10.26
C ASP A 100 6.10 -13.44 -9.02
N SER A 101 6.76 -12.29 -9.05
CA SER A 101 7.70 -11.84 -8.02
C SER A 101 7.29 -10.49 -7.40
N TYR A 102 8.26 -9.78 -6.84
CA TYR A 102 8.15 -8.43 -6.30
C TYR A 102 8.21 -7.37 -7.41
N ASP A 103 7.91 -6.13 -7.06
CA ASP A 103 8.05 -4.95 -7.94
C ASP A 103 7.11 -5.01 -9.14
N ILE A 104 5.83 -5.24 -8.82
CA ILE A 104 4.74 -5.35 -9.80
C ILE A 104 3.58 -4.43 -9.44
N MET A 105 3.89 -3.38 -8.66
CA MET A 105 2.97 -2.32 -8.28
C MET A 105 2.72 -1.41 -9.50
N PRO A 106 1.48 -1.27 -9.99
CA PRO A 106 1.20 -0.44 -11.14
C PRO A 106 1.17 1.04 -10.76
N THR A 107 1.88 1.87 -11.54
CA THR A 107 1.71 3.34 -11.66
C THR A 107 1.16 4.04 -10.41
N TYR A 108 -0.13 4.39 -10.38
CA TYR A 108 -0.76 5.20 -9.31
C TYR A 108 -0.66 4.57 -7.92
N GLY A 109 -0.57 3.24 -7.84
CA GLY A 109 -0.49 2.49 -6.57
C GLY A 109 0.76 2.80 -5.76
N VAL A 110 1.75 3.48 -6.36
CA VAL A 110 3.02 3.85 -5.73
C VAL A 110 3.04 5.28 -5.17
N ALA A 111 1.96 6.06 -5.28
CA ALA A 111 1.90 7.38 -4.65
C ALA A 111 2.10 7.30 -3.12
N LYS A 112 2.75 8.30 -2.51
CA LYS A 112 3.11 8.29 -1.08
C LYS A 112 1.89 8.51 -0.20
N ASN A 113 1.01 9.41 -0.60
CA ASN A 113 -0.06 9.95 0.24
C ASN A 113 -1.39 9.20 0.16
N ILE A 114 -1.41 8.05 -0.51
CA ILE A 114 -2.60 7.20 -0.66
C ILE A 114 -2.54 5.99 0.27
N LEU A 115 -3.68 5.32 0.46
CA LEU A 115 -3.78 3.99 1.04
C LEU A 115 -3.91 2.95 -0.07
N THR A 116 -2.82 2.24 -0.36
CA THR A 116 -2.76 1.17 -1.34
C THR A 116 -3.14 -0.16 -0.69
N VAL A 117 -4.07 -0.90 -1.29
CA VAL A 117 -4.74 -2.05 -0.68
C VAL A 117 -4.52 -3.31 -1.52
N GLY A 118 -3.85 -4.30 -0.93
CA GLY A 118 -3.73 -5.64 -1.49
C GLY A 118 -4.91 -6.54 -1.10
N ALA A 119 -4.99 -7.72 -1.71
CA ALA A 119 -6.11 -8.65 -1.53
C ALA A 119 -5.67 -9.98 -0.90
N VAL A 120 -6.41 -10.38 0.14
CA VAL A 120 -6.29 -11.69 0.79
C VAL A 120 -7.58 -12.50 0.59
N PHE A 121 -7.51 -13.80 0.86
CA PHE A 121 -8.68 -14.65 0.99
C PHE A 121 -9.51 -14.25 2.24
N PRO A 122 -10.83 -14.51 2.24
CA PRO A 122 -11.65 -14.33 3.43
C PRO A 122 -11.12 -15.19 4.58
N ILE A 123 -11.32 -14.69 5.81
CA ILE A 123 -10.99 -15.41 7.05
C ILE A 123 -12.30 -15.66 7.81
N PRO A 124 -13.10 -16.70 7.46
CA PRO A 124 -14.45 -16.86 8.00
C PRO A 124 -14.50 -17.06 9.53
N ALA A 125 -13.45 -17.63 10.11
CA ALA A 125 -13.32 -17.83 11.55
C ALA A 125 -12.84 -16.58 12.31
N GLY A 126 -12.54 -15.48 11.60
CA GLY A 126 -11.84 -14.32 12.12
C GLY A 126 -10.33 -14.53 12.22
N TYR A 127 -9.60 -13.44 12.35
CA TYR A 127 -8.15 -13.45 12.54
C TYR A 127 -7.79 -14.03 13.91
N SER A 128 -6.89 -15.02 13.94
CA SER A 128 -6.34 -15.58 15.18
C SER A 128 -4.80 -15.52 15.25
N GLN A 129 -4.15 -15.54 14.09
CA GLN A 129 -2.68 -15.54 13.95
C GLN A 129 -2.26 -15.02 12.57
N PRO A 130 -1.00 -14.58 12.39
CA PRO A 130 -0.53 -14.00 11.12
C PRO A 130 -0.71 -14.90 9.89
N SER A 131 -0.58 -16.22 10.05
CA SER A 131 -0.72 -17.18 8.95
C SER A 131 -2.15 -17.34 8.43
N ASP A 132 -3.15 -16.81 9.14
CA ASP A 132 -4.54 -16.81 8.65
C ASP A 132 -4.72 -15.82 7.48
N VAL A 133 -3.83 -14.83 7.38
CA VAL A 133 -3.85 -13.79 6.34
C VAL A 133 -3.20 -14.32 5.07
N VAL A 134 -3.97 -15.10 4.29
CA VAL A 134 -3.47 -15.73 3.06
C VAL A 134 -3.64 -14.80 1.86
N LEU A 135 -2.54 -14.40 1.24
CA LEU A 135 -2.56 -13.59 0.01
C LEU A 135 -3.20 -14.32 -1.17
N THR A 136 -3.89 -13.54 -1.99
CA THR A 136 -4.36 -14.01 -3.30
C THR A 136 -3.20 -14.16 -4.29
N SER A 137 -3.35 -15.02 -5.30
CA SER A 137 -2.30 -15.23 -6.31
C SER A 137 -2.13 -14.05 -7.27
N PHE A 138 -3.13 -13.17 -7.37
CA PHE A 138 -3.15 -12.04 -8.31
C PHE A 138 -2.64 -10.73 -7.69
N THR A 139 -2.70 -10.55 -6.37
CA THR A 139 -2.36 -9.27 -5.74
C THR A 139 -0.91 -8.89 -6.05
N SER A 140 -0.72 -7.69 -6.57
CA SER A 140 0.61 -7.14 -6.83
C SER A 140 1.37 -6.90 -5.52
N TRP A 141 2.68 -7.12 -5.57
CA TRP A 141 3.62 -6.91 -4.47
C TRP A 141 4.56 -5.76 -4.79
N GLY A 142 4.92 -5.00 -3.76
CA GLY A 142 5.99 -4.02 -3.80
C GLY A 142 7.38 -4.67 -3.93
N PRO A 143 8.46 -3.91 -3.70
CA PRO A 143 8.48 -2.49 -3.35
C PRO A 143 8.01 -1.59 -4.49
N THR A 144 7.99 -0.28 -4.23
CA THR A 144 8.14 0.71 -5.31
C THR A 144 9.60 0.76 -5.78
N ASP A 145 9.90 1.40 -6.91
CA ASP A 145 11.26 1.52 -7.47
C ASP A 145 12.26 2.13 -6.49
N ASP A 146 11.81 3.13 -5.70
CA ASP A 146 12.63 3.78 -4.67
C ASP A 146 12.63 3.05 -3.33
N GLY A 147 12.07 1.84 -3.27
CA GLY A 147 12.16 0.93 -2.13
C GLY A 147 11.06 1.08 -1.08
N ARG A 148 10.09 1.99 -1.27
CA ARG A 148 8.97 2.17 -0.33
C ARG A 148 8.08 0.94 -0.23
N ILE A 149 7.48 0.77 0.95
CA ILE A 149 6.58 -0.33 1.28
C ILE A 149 5.23 -0.13 0.57
N LYS A 150 4.88 -1.08 -0.31
CA LYS A 150 3.56 -1.21 -0.92
C LYS A 150 3.18 -2.70 -1.05
N PRO A 151 1.89 -3.08 -0.94
CA PRO A 151 0.76 -2.23 -0.55
C PRO A 151 0.92 -1.67 0.88
N ASP A 152 0.07 -0.73 1.29
CA ASP A 152 0.11 -0.23 2.67
C ASP A 152 -0.55 -1.23 3.63
N ILE A 153 -1.66 -1.84 3.21
CA ILE A 153 -2.41 -2.87 3.96
C ILE A 153 -3.02 -3.91 3.02
N VAL A 154 -3.58 -4.97 3.60
CA VAL A 154 -4.42 -5.94 2.89
C VAL A 154 -5.82 -6.07 3.52
N THR A 155 -6.79 -6.50 2.72
CA THR A 155 -8.13 -6.92 3.20
C THR A 155 -8.76 -7.93 2.25
N ASP A 156 -9.94 -8.46 2.60
CA ASP A 156 -10.66 -9.47 1.82
C ASP A 156 -10.98 -8.93 0.41
N GLY A 157 -10.55 -9.68 -0.60
CA GLY A 157 -10.78 -9.36 -2.00
C GLY A 157 -11.26 -10.54 -2.83
N VAL A 158 -11.79 -11.61 -2.22
CA VAL A 158 -12.16 -12.83 -2.94
C VAL A 158 -13.63 -13.18 -2.75
N ASN A 159 -14.32 -13.43 -3.87
CA ASN A 159 -15.73 -13.82 -3.89
C ASN A 159 -16.62 -12.87 -3.07
N LEU A 160 -16.45 -11.57 -3.29
CA LEU A 160 -17.30 -10.57 -2.66
C LEU A 160 -18.60 -10.41 -3.45
N TYR A 161 -19.73 -10.56 -2.77
CA TYR A 161 -21.06 -10.35 -3.35
C TYR A 161 -21.40 -8.85 -3.36
N SER A 162 -21.56 -8.27 -4.55
CA SER A 162 -21.77 -6.83 -4.71
C SER A 162 -22.70 -6.51 -5.89
N PRO A 163 -23.35 -5.32 -5.94
CA PRO A 163 -24.20 -4.94 -7.07
C PRO A 163 -23.47 -5.05 -8.41
N PHE A 164 -24.19 -5.47 -9.46
CA PHE A 164 -23.62 -5.72 -10.78
C PHE A 164 -24.44 -5.02 -11.89
N SER A 165 -23.77 -4.58 -12.95
CA SER A 165 -24.37 -3.69 -13.96
C SER A 165 -25.36 -4.38 -14.92
N SER A 166 -25.61 -5.68 -14.78
CA SER A 166 -26.54 -6.42 -15.66
C SER A 166 -28.03 -6.17 -15.36
N GLY A 167 -28.37 -5.43 -14.28
CA GLY A 167 -29.74 -5.01 -13.99
C GLY A 167 -29.89 -4.37 -12.61
N ASN A 168 -31.06 -3.75 -12.36
CA ASN A 168 -31.28 -2.96 -11.13
C ASN A 168 -31.25 -3.77 -9.82
N ASN A 169 -31.54 -5.07 -9.88
CA ASN A 169 -31.50 -5.98 -8.74
C ASN A 169 -30.38 -7.03 -8.90
N ALA A 170 -29.41 -6.79 -9.79
CA ALA A 170 -28.37 -7.74 -10.11
C ALA A 170 -27.19 -7.60 -9.13
N TYR A 171 -26.68 -8.76 -8.74
CA TYR A 171 -25.49 -8.89 -7.91
C TYR A 171 -24.64 -10.02 -8.48
N ALA A 172 -23.34 -9.94 -8.27
CA ALA A 172 -22.40 -10.96 -8.67
C ALA A 172 -21.29 -11.11 -7.62
N TYR A 173 -20.64 -12.27 -7.64
CA TYR A 173 -19.41 -12.50 -6.91
C TYR A 173 -18.23 -12.11 -7.79
N LEU A 174 -17.38 -11.21 -7.31
CA LEU A 174 -16.15 -10.81 -7.98
C LEU A 174 -14.96 -10.92 -7.02
N SER A 175 -13.77 -11.01 -7.61
CA SER A 175 -12.49 -11.10 -6.89
C SER A 175 -11.49 -10.15 -7.51
N GLY A 176 -10.66 -9.53 -6.67
CA GLY A 176 -9.62 -8.60 -7.11
C GLY A 176 -9.18 -7.65 -6.00
N THR A 177 -8.03 -7.01 -6.18
CA THR A 177 -7.66 -5.83 -5.38
C THR A 177 -8.65 -4.68 -5.59
N SER A 178 -9.33 -4.64 -6.75
CA SER A 178 -10.48 -3.78 -7.02
C SER A 178 -11.70 -4.06 -6.13
N MET A 179 -11.80 -5.25 -5.53
CA MET A 179 -12.83 -5.64 -4.56
C MET A 179 -12.37 -5.37 -3.12
N ALA A 180 -11.09 -5.61 -2.82
CA ALA A 180 -10.50 -5.26 -1.53
C ALA A 180 -10.49 -3.74 -1.26
N THR A 181 -10.27 -2.93 -2.30
CA THR A 181 -10.23 -1.46 -2.21
C THR A 181 -11.53 -0.83 -1.69
N PRO A 182 -12.73 -1.11 -2.22
CA PRO A 182 -13.97 -0.59 -1.69
C PRO A 182 -14.34 -1.17 -0.31
N VAL A 183 -13.92 -2.41 0.02
CA VAL A 183 -14.02 -2.94 1.40
C VAL A 183 -13.26 -2.01 2.34
N ALA A 184 -11.97 -1.78 2.08
CA ALA A 184 -11.17 -0.87 2.90
C ALA A 184 -11.76 0.55 2.91
N SER A 185 -12.16 1.09 1.76
CA SER A 185 -12.70 2.46 1.65
C SER A 185 -13.95 2.67 2.50
N GLY A 186 -14.93 1.76 2.40
CA GLY A 186 -16.15 1.84 3.20
C GLY A 186 -15.87 1.67 4.69
N SER A 187 -15.04 0.70 5.05
CA SER A 187 -14.62 0.45 6.43
C SER A 187 -13.95 1.68 7.05
N ILE A 188 -12.91 2.24 6.43
CA ILE A 188 -12.19 3.37 7.01
C ILE A 188 -13.03 4.67 7.01
N PHE A 189 -14.01 4.80 6.12
CA PHE A 189 -14.96 5.92 6.18
C PHE A 189 -15.88 5.83 7.41
N LEU A 190 -16.22 4.62 7.87
CA LEU A 190 -16.92 4.44 9.15
C LEU A 190 -16.04 4.84 10.35
N LEU A 191 -14.72 4.64 10.30
CA LEU A 191 -13.80 5.17 11.32
C LEU A 191 -13.82 6.71 11.32
N GLN A 192 -13.84 7.32 10.14
CA GLN A 192 -13.94 8.78 10.00
C GLN A 192 -15.26 9.30 10.57
N GLU A 193 -16.38 8.66 10.27
CA GLU A 193 -17.69 8.99 10.84
C GLU A 193 -17.67 8.83 12.37
N TYR A 194 -17.08 7.74 12.87
CA TYR A 194 -17.00 7.47 14.30
C TYR A 194 -16.16 8.52 15.02
N TYR A 195 -14.99 8.87 14.49
CA TYR A 195 -14.18 9.98 14.98
C TYR A 195 -14.99 11.28 15.02
N SER A 196 -15.71 11.59 13.94
CA SER A 196 -16.52 12.81 13.84
C SER A 196 -17.60 12.89 14.92
N LYS A 197 -18.27 11.77 15.22
CA LYS A 197 -19.26 11.69 16.32
C LYS A 197 -18.64 11.96 17.69
N LEU A 198 -17.42 11.47 17.92
CA LEU A 198 -16.70 11.67 19.18
C LEU A 198 -16.13 13.09 19.34
N HIS A 199 -15.84 13.77 18.22
CA HIS A 199 -15.12 15.05 18.20
C HIS A 199 -15.95 16.19 17.59
N ALA A 200 -17.24 16.25 17.91
CA ALA A 200 -18.14 17.35 17.56
C ALA A 200 -18.15 17.74 16.07
N GLY A 201 -18.11 16.75 15.18
CA GLY A 201 -18.13 16.95 13.72
C GLY A 201 -16.75 17.08 13.08
N ALA A 202 -15.65 17.05 13.85
CA ALA A 202 -14.30 17.13 13.30
C ALA A 202 -13.95 15.94 12.39
N PHE A 203 -12.99 16.15 11.49
CA PHE A 203 -12.45 15.12 10.62
C PHE A 203 -10.95 14.94 10.92
N MET A 204 -10.51 13.69 11.08
CA MET A 204 -9.09 13.34 10.99
C MET A 204 -8.53 13.72 9.63
N ARG A 205 -7.27 14.15 9.59
CA ARG A 205 -6.52 14.27 8.33
C ARG A 205 -6.34 12.90 7.67
N ALA A 206 -6.12 12.90 6.36
CA ALA A 206 -5.85 11.71 5.57
C ALA A 206 -4.64 10.93 6.11
N ALA A 207 -3.56 11.63 6.50
CA ALA A 207 -2.39 11.03 7.13
C ALA A 207 -2.70 10.37 8.48
N SER A 208 -3.59 10.97 9.28
CA SER A 208 -4.04 10.43 10.57
C SER A 208 -4.88 9.17 10.38
N LEU A 209 -5.82 9.17 9.42
CA LEU A 209 -6.61 7.98 9.08
C LEU A 209 -5.72 6.85 8.52
N LYS A 210 -4.79 7.17 7.61
CA LYS A 210 -3.80 6.20 7.09
C LYS A 210 -2.93 5.63 8.21
N GLY A 211 -2.40 6.50 9.07
CA GLY A 211 -1.57 6.15 10.21
C GLY A 211 -2.32 5.27 11.22
N LEU A 212 -3.56 5.61 11.54
CA LEU A 212 -4.43 4.82 12.42
C LEU A 212 -4.62 3.40 11.88
N VAL A 213 -4.97 3.26 10.60
CA VAL A 213 -5.19 1.97 9.95
C VAL A 213 -3.93 1.11 9.95
N ILE A 214 -2.77 1.69 9.65
CA ILE A 214 -1.46 1.00 9.70
C ILE A 214 -1.06 0.65 11.15
N HIS A 215 -1.32 1.56 12.08
CA HIS A 215 -1.00 1.39 13.49
C HIS A 215 -1.72 0.17 14.07
N THR A 216 -3.00 0.02 13.74
CA THR A 216 -3.87 -1.02 14.30
C THR A 216 -4.00 -2.27 13.45
N ALA A 217 -3.38 -2.33 12.26
CA ALA A 217 -3.39 -3.52 11.43
C ALA A 217 -2.91 -4.76 12.21
N ASP A 218 -3.55 -5.89 11.94
CA ASP A 218 -3.11 -7.18 12.44
C ASP A 218 -1.92 -7.68 11.63
N GLU A 219 -0.96 -8.28 12.33
CA GLU A 219 0.25 -8.83 11.74
C GLU A 219 -0.09 -9.89 10.67
N ALA A 220 0.71 -9.95 9.62
CA ALA A 220 0.48 -10.86 8.50
C ALA A 220 1.82 -11.33 7.91
N GLY A 221 1.83 -12.55 7.38
CA GLY A 221 3.07 -13.15 6.88
C GLY A 221 3.82 -13.97 7.92
N THR A 222 5.06 -14.34 7.59
CA THR A 222 5.87 -15.28 8.37
C THR A 222 6.73 -14.63 9.44
N ASP A 223 7.03 -13.35 9.27
CA ASP A 223 8.00 -12.62 10.08
C ASP A 223 7.33 -11.34 10.64
N PRO A 224 7.65 -10.91 11.87
CA PRO A 224 7.06 -9.71 12.44
C PRO A 224 7.45 -8.43 11.69
N GLY A 225 6.52 -7.48 11.61
CA GLY A 225 6.73 -6.20 10.94
C GLY A 225 6.25 -6.22 9.49
N PRO A 226 6.44 -5.11 8.75
CA PRO A 226 5.92 -5.01 7.40
C PRO A 226 6.66 -5.96 6.44
N ASP A 227 6.02 -6.28 5.32
CA ASP A 227 6.67 -6.90 4.17
C ASP A 227 6.14 -6.31 2.84
N TYR A 228 6.81 -6.56 1.71
CA TYR A 228 6.40 -6.03 0.41
C TYR A 228 5.16 -6.72 -0.21
N LYS A 229 4.51 -7.64 0.50
CA LYS A 229 3.35 -8.41 0.04
C LYS A 229 2.08 -8.01 0.79
N HIS A 230 2.13 -8.01 2.12
CA HIS A 230 1.05 -7.65 3.04
C HIS A 230 1.08 -6.17 3.44
N GLY A 231 2.17 -5.46 3.17
CA GLY A 231 2.38 -4.11 3.68
C GLY A 231 2.53 -4.15 5.18
N TRP A 232 1.75 -3.32 5.88
CA TRP A 232 1.69 -3.26 7.34
C TRP A 232 0.71 -4.26 7.97
N GLY A 233 0.02 -5.07 7.17
CA GLY A 233 -0.84 -6.15 7.64
C GLY A 233 -2.33 -6.02 7.27
N LEU A 234 -3.16 -6.82 7.94
CA LEU A 234 -4.60 -6.91 7.70
C LEU A 234 -5.35 -5.76 8.39
N LEU A 235 -6.26 -5.11 7.65
CA LEU A 235 -7.14 -4.07 8.21
C LEU A 235 -7.93 -4.59 9.42
N ASN A 236 -7.71 -3.97 10.60
CA ASN A 236 -8.49 -4.24 11.81
C ASN A 236 -9.29 -3.01 12.25
N MET A 237 -10.60 -3.08 12.03
CA MET A 237 -11.55 -2.01 12.34
C MET A 237 -11.82 -1.85 13.83
N GLU A 238 -11.84 -2.95 14.59
CA GLU A 238 -12.14 -2.93 16.02
C GLU A 238 -11.01 -2.25 16.80
N ARG A 239 -9.75 -2.63 16.51
CA ARG A 239 -8.56 -2.01 17.11
C ARG A 239 -8.48 -0.53 16.74
N ALA A 240 -8.72 -0.18 15.47
CA ALA A 240 -8.78 1.22 15.03
C ALA A 240 -9.84 2.01 15.80
N ALA A 241 -11.06 1.49 15.90
CA ALA A 241 -12.14 2.14 16.66
C ALA A 241 -11.79 2.26 18.15
N SER A 242 -11.09 1.28 18.74
CA SER A 242 -10.68 1.34 20.15
C SER A 242 -9.72 2.50 20.45
N VAL A 243 -8.80 2.82 19.52
CA VAL A 243 -7.93 4.00 19.63
C VAL A 243 -8.79 5.26 19.66
N LEU A 244 -9.79 5.35 18.79
CA LEU A 244 -10.68 6.51 18.74
C LEU A 244 -11.52 6.65 20.01
N THR A 245 -12.08 5.54 20.51
CA THR A 245 -12.86 5.50 21.75
C THR A 245 -12.05 5.89 22.97
N SER A 246 -10.77 5.54 23.00
CA SER A 246 -9.89 5.91 24.13
C SER A 246 -9.81 7.43 24.32
N ASN A 247 -10.03 8.20 23.25
CA ASN A 247 -9.99 9.66 23.25
C ASN A 247 -8.76 10.22 24.00
N ASN A 248 -7.57 9.72 23.65
CA ASN A 248 -6.30 10.13 24.24
C ASN A 248 -6.15 9.83 25.76
N THR A 249 -6.78 8.77 26.26
CA THR A 249 -6.62 8.34 27.66
C THR A 249 -5.54 7.25 27.81
N ASP A 250 -5.76 6.07 27.23
CA ASP A 250 -4.82 4.93 27.26
C ASP A 250 -4.19 4.62 25.89
N GLN A 251 -4.78 5.10 24.80
CA GLN A 251 -4.22 5.09 23.45
C GLN A 251 -4.23 6.52 22.91
N LEU A 252 -3.18 6.91 22.18
CA LEU A 252 -2.99 8.29 21.76
C LEU A 252 -3.09 8.43 20.24
N LEU A 253 -3.91 9.39 19.80
CA LEU A 253 -3.99 9.87 18.42
C LEU A 253 -3.87 11.40 18.44
N ARG A 254 -2.73 11.90 17.95
CA ARG A 254 -2.38 13.32 17.98
C ARG A 254 -1.93 13.78 16.61
N GLU A 255 -2.38 14.97 16.21
CA GLU A 255 -1.91 15.64 15.00
C GLU A 255 -0.99 16.79 15.42
N GLU A 256 0.26 16.74 14.95
CA GLU A 256 1.30 17.71 15.31
C GLU A 256 1.92 18.35 14.07
N VAL A 257 2.51 19.52 14.25
CA VAL A 257 3.27 20.23 13.21
C VAL A 257 4.72 20.31 13.64
N LEU A 258 5.63 19.81 12.80
CA LEU A 258 7.06 19.84 13.03
C LEU A 258 7.73 20.67 11.94
N SER A 259 8.48 21.72 12.33
CA SER A 259 9.32 22.47 11.38
C SER A 259 10.67 21.78 11.19
N ASN A 260 11.35 22.05 10.07
CA ASN A 260 12.68 21.49 9.81
C ASN A 260 13.65 21.78 10.98
N GLY A 261 14.35 20.74 11.43
CA GLY A 261 15.29 20.80 12.55
C GLY A 261 14.64 20.85 13.94
N GLN A 262 13.31 20.84 14.05
CA GLN A 262 12.63 20.73 15.35
C GLN A 262 12.49 19.27 15.77
N THR A 263 12.36 19.08 17.08
CA THR A 263 12.02 17.80 17.69
C THR A 263 10.78 17.97 18.57
N PHE A 264 9.84 17.05 18.43
CA PHE A 264 8.72 16.91 19.35
C PHE A 264 8.96 15.71 20.25
N THR A 265 8.71 15.85 21.56
CA THR A 265 8.91 14.76 22.53
C THR A 265 7.68 14.62 23.40
N LEU A 266 7.21 13.39 23.54
CA LEU A 266 6.06 13.03 24.36
C LEU A 266 6.46 11.89 25.30
N PRO A 267 6.40 12.08 26.63
CA PRO A 267 6.54 10.96 27.55
C PRO A 267 5.32 10.05 27.43
N VAL A 268 5.57 8.74 27.38
CA VAL A 268 4.53 7.70 27.35
C VAL A 268 4.83 6.69 28.44
N ILE A 269 3.80 6.10 29.03
CA ILE A 269 3.95 5.05 30.04
C ILE A 269 3.32 3.78 29.49
N ALA A 270 4.11 2.72 29.41
CA ALA A 270 3.62 1.43 28.94
C ALA A 270 2.56 0.88 29.90
N SER A 271 1.40 0.51 29.36
CA SER A 271 0.30 -0.07 30.15
C SER A 271 0.57 -1.51 30.60
N GLY A 272 1.49 -2.20 29.91
CA GLY A 272 1.77 -3.62 30.10
C GLY A 272 0.67 -4.56 29.61
N LYS A 273 -0.34 -4.06 28.90
CA LYS A 273 -1.44 -4.86 28.32
C LYS A 273 -1.14 -5.43 26.93
N GLY A 274 0.11 -5.33 26.47
CA GLY A 274 0.53 -5.69 25.13
C GLY A 274 1.81 -4.97 24.72
N PRO A 275 2.21 -5.06 23.44
CA PRO A 275 3.33 -4.28 22.93
C PRO A 275 3.06 -2.77 23.03
N LEU A 276 4.10 -1.98 23.27
CA LEU A 276 4.04 -0.54 23.04
C LEU A 276 4.24 -0.31 21.54
N VAL A 277 3.26 0.31 20.89
CA VAL A 277 3.32 0.61 19.45
C VAL A 277 3.31 2.13 19.29
N ALA A 278 4.21 2.65 18.46
CA ALA A 278 4.25 4.06 18.10
C ALA A 278 4.34 4.18 16.58
N THR A 279 3.49 5.05 16.00
CA THR A 279 3.43 5.26 14.55
C THR A 279 3.34 6.74 14.25
N ILE A 280 4.17 7.23 13.34
CA ILE A 280 3.98 8.54 12.70
C ILE A 280 3.61 8.33 11.23
N SER A 281 2.78 9.22 10.69
CA SER A 281 2.32 9.19 9.30
C SER A 281 2.07 10.63 8.87
N TRP A 282 2.57 11.02 7.71
CA TRP A 282 2.45 12.39 7.21
C TRP A 282 2.11 12.45 5.73
N THR A 283 1.44 13.53 5.34
CA THR A 283 1.22 13.88 3.94
C THR A 283 2.47 14.59 3.42
N ASP A 284 3.26 13.90 2.61
CA ASP A 284 4.52 14.41 2.07
C ASP A 284 4.26 15.23 0.78
N PRO A 285 4.96 16.35 0.52
CA PRO A 285 4.85 17.03 -0.77
C PRO A 285 5.19 16.11 -1.94
N LYS A 286 4.68 16.43 -3.12
CA LYS A 286 4.93 15.64 -4.33
C LYS A 286 6.42 15.44 -4.60
N GLY A 287 6.83 14.20 -4.91
CA GLY A 287 8.21 13.85 -5.21
C GLY A 287 8.65 14.26 -6.63
N PRO A 288 9.95 14.26 -6.94
CA PRO A 288 10.43 14.50 -8.30
C PRO A 288 10.09 13.32 -9.22
N VAL A 289 9.57 13.62 -10.41
CA VAL A 289 9.39 12.66 -11.49
C VAL A 289 10.67 12.56 -12.32
N ASN A 290 11.02 11.35 -12.75
CA ASN A 290 12.20 11.17 -13.58
C ASN A 290 11.91 11.67 -15.00
N THR A 291 12.89 12.33 -15.62
CA THR A 291 12.78 12.85 -17.00
C THR A 291 13.13 11.80 -18.05
N THR A 292 13.74 10.69 -17.63
CA THR A 292 14.11 9.55 -18.46
C THR A 292 13.60 8.27 -17.82
N ASN A 293 12.93 7.44 -18.61
CA ASN A 293 12.49 6.12 -18.16
C ASN A 293 13.72 5.25 -17.88
N ARG A 294 13.80 4.75 -16.65
CA ARG A 294 14.86 3.85 -16.20
C ARG A 294 14.20 2.75 -15.39
N LEU A 295 14.46 1.51 -15.79
CA LEU A 295 14.06 0.32 -15.07
C LEU A 295 14.60 0.37 -13.63
N ASN A 296 13.73 0.16 -12.65
CA ASN A 296 14.03 0.06 -11.22
C ASN A 296 14.83 1.29 -10.73
N ASN A 297 14.29 2.49 -10.96
CA ASN A 297 15.00 3.72 -10.58
C ASN A 297 14.86 4.03 -9.08
N THR A 298 15.94 3.80 -8.35
CA THR A 298 16.02 3.98 -6.89
C THR A 298 16.08 5.43 -6.40
N ASP A 299 15.85 6.43 -7.25
CA ASP A 299 15.85 7.83 -6.85
C ASP A 299 14.74 8.11 -5.84
N ARG A 300 15.13 8.43 -4.60
CA ARG A 300 14.23 8.72 -3.47
C ARG A 300 13.11 9.68 -3.85
N LYS A 301 11.86 9.30 -3.53
CA LYS A 301 10.68 10.15 -3.77
C LYS A 301 10.21 10.90 -2.53
N LEU A 302 10.62 10.50 -1.32
CA LEU A 302 10.34 11.19 -0.06
C LEU A 302 11.02 12.57 0.00
N ILE A 303 10.28 13.63 0.35
CA ILE A 303 10.74 15.02 0.41
C ILE A 303 11.04 15.44 1.85
N ASN A 304 10.04 15.33 2.74
CA ASN A 304 10.21 15.62 4.15
C ASN A 304 10.54 14.32 4.89
N ASP A 305 11.72 14.28 5.48
CA ASP A 305 12.21 13.16 6.29
C ASP A 305 11.82 13.40 7.75
N LEU A 306 10.91 12.59 8.27
CA LEU A 306 10.47 12.66 9.67
C LEU A 306 10.87 11.36 10.35
N ASP A 307 11.47 11.50 11.54
CA ASP A 307 12.01 10.40 12.31
C ASP A 307 11.24 10.19 13.62
N ILE A 308 10.84 8.96 13.89
CA ILE A 308 10.39 8.50 15.21
C ILE A 308 11.49 7.69 15.88
N ARG A 309 11.70 7.96 17.18
CA ARG A 309 12.51 7.16 18.08
C ARG A 309 11.75 7.01 19.39
N VAL A 310 11.80 5.81 19.99
CA VAL A 310 11.29 5.58 21.35
C VAL A 310 12.47 5.21 22.22
N SER A 311 12.69 5.95 23.32
CA SER A 311 13.81 5.68 24.23
C SER A 311 13.29 5.24 25.59
N SER A 312 13.95 4.25 26.18
CA SER A 312 13.72 3.78 27.55
C SER A 312 15.08 3.55 28.22
N GLY A 313 15.45 4.43 29.15
CA GLY A 313 16.77 4.41 29.77
C GLY A 313 17.88 4.61 28.73
N ALA A 314 18.80 3.64 28.61
CA ALA A 314 19.90 3.67 27.64
C ALA A 314 19.55 3.07 26.26
N THR A 315 18.35 2.49 26.11
CA THR A 315 17.93 1.84 24.87
C THR A 315 17.11 2.80 24.03
N THR A 316 17.46 2.93 22.74
CA THR A 316 16.67 3.64 21.74
C THR A 316 16.19 2.64 20.68
N TYR A 317 14.88 2.54 20.54
CA TYR A 317 14.20 1.74 19.54
C TYR A 317 13.98 2.57 18.27
N GLN A 318 14.19 1.91 17.12
CA GLN A 318 14.11 2.49 15.78
C GLN A 318 12.95 1.86 15.00
N PRO A 319 12.38 2.56 14.01
CA PRO A 319 11.27 2.05 13.22
C PRO A 319 11.68 0.87 12.34
N TYR A 320 10.68 0.16 11.83
CA TYR A 320 10.90 -0.87 10.83
C TYR A 320 11.39 -0.30 9.50
N ILE A 321 12.34 -1.02 8.89
CA ILE A 321 12.83 -0.83 7.52
C ILE A 321 12.82 -2.16 6.77
N LEU A 322 12.65 -2.07 5.44
CA LEU A 322 12.83 -3.20 4.52
C LEU A 322 14.07 -3.01 3.64
N ASN A 323 14.63 -4.12 3.16
CA ASN A 323 15.76 -4.09 2.25
C ASN A 323 15.28 -4.22 0.79
N PRO A 324 15.27 -3.14 -0.02
CA PRO A 324 14.80 -3.23 -1.41
C PRO A 324 15.70 -4.08 -2.31
N LEU A 325 16.95 -4.34 -1.92
CA LEU A 325 17.89 -5.23 -2.62
C LEU A 325 17.69 -6.70 -2.24
N ASN A 326 17.02 -6.98 -1.11
CA ASN A 326 16.64 -8.32 -0.69
C ASN A 326 15.17 -8.32 -0.25
N ARG A 327 14.29 -8.26 -1.25
CA ARG A 327 12.85 -8.01 -1.11
C ARG A 327 12.09 -9.08 -0.30
N ALA A 328 12.68 -10.26 -0.12
CA ALA A 328 12.11 -11.35 0.68
C ALA A 328 12.66 -11.40 2.12
N ALA A 329 13.63 -10.56 2.48
CA ALA A 329 14.16 -10.53 3.82
C ALA A 329 13.10 -10.04 4.83
N PRO A 330 13.08 -10.59 6.05
CA PRO A 330 12.30 -10.04 7.16
C PRO A 330 12.62 -8.57 7.41
N ALA A 331 11.65 -7.82 7.94
CA ALA A 331 11.89 -6.47 8.39
C ALA A 331 12.97 -6.40 9.47
N SER A 332 13.75 -5.33 9.41
CA SER A 332 14.74 -4.99 10.44
C SER A 332 14.42 -3.62 11.02
N GLN A 333 15.18 -3.17 12.01
CA GLN A 333 15.01 -1.85 12.61
C GLN A 333 16.14 -0.93 12.17
N GLY A 334 15.82 0.32 11.85
CA GLY A 334 16.79 1.30 11.41
C GLY A 334 16.15 2.63 11.04
N ASP A 335 16.95 3.48 10.41
CA ASP A 335 16.53 4.79 9.93
C ASP A 335 15.69 4.65 8.65
N ASN A 336 14.40 4.96 8.70
CA ASN A 336 13.53 4.86 7.52
C ASN A 336 13.48 6.20 6.78
N ASN A 337 14.33 6.31 5.76
CA ASN A 337 14.42 7.50 4.93
C ASN A 337 13.69 7.38 3.58
N LEU A 338 12.76 6.42 3.46
CA LEU A 338 12.02 6.15 2.22
C LEU A 338 10.52 6.36 2.39
N ASP A 339 9.93 5.86 3.48
CA ASP A 339 8.47 5.86 3.66
C ASP A 339 7.99 7.13 4.37
N ASN A 340 6.76 7.57 4.04
CA ASN A 340 6.07 8.64 4.77
C ASN A 340 5.22 8.13 5.94
N VAL A 341 5.56 6.94 6.44
CA VAL A 341 5.00 6.28 7.61
C VAL A 341 6.11 5.50 8.29
N GLU A 342 6.28 5.70 9.59
CA GLU A 342 7.22 4.94 10.40
C GLU A 342 6.48 4.28 11.58
N LYS A 343 6.79 3.01 11.88
CA LYS A 343 6.19 2.26 12.98
C LYS A 343 7.26 1.56 13.80
N ILE A 344 7.20 1.75 15.11
CA ILE A 344 7.96 1.04 16.13
C ILE A 344 7.01 0.12 16.88
N VAL A 345 7.42 -1.13 17.09
CA VAL A 345 6.75 -2.09 17.97
C VAL A 345 7.77 -2.57 18.99
N ILE A 346 7.47 -2.35 20.27
CA ILE A 346 8.29 -2.83 21.40
C ILE A 346 7.53 -3.96 22.07
N PRO A 347 7.91 -5.23 21.81
CA PRO A 347 7.28 -6.38 22.43
C PRO A 347 7.59 -6.39 23.94
N GLY A 348 6.61 -6.82 24.75
CA GLY A 348 6.82 -7.06 26.18
C GLY A 348 7.14 -5.82 27.02
N ALA A 349 6.67 -4.62 26.62
CA ALA A 349 6.83 -3.40 27.40
C ALA A 349 6.23 -3.59 28.81
N LEU A 350 7.02 -3.31 29.86
CA LEU A 350 6.61 -3.57 31.24
C LEU A 350 5.60 -2.51 31.71
N PRO A 351 4.56 -2.88 32.48
CA PRO A 351 3.66 -1.90 33.08
C PRO A 351 4.43 -0.85 33.88
N GLY A 352 4.16 0.43 33.61
CA GLY A 352 4.79 1.55 34.31
C GLY A 352 6.19 1.93 33.81
N GLN A 353 6.72 1.24 32.80
CA GLN A 353 7.95 1.64 32.13
C GLN A 353 7.73 2.96 31.38
N ALA A 354 8.57 3.95 31.70
CA ALA A 354 8.52 5.31 31.18
C ALA A 354 9.51 5.54 30.04
#